data_AF-A0AAJ0F8N5-F1
#
_entry.id   AF-A0AAJ0F8N5-F1
#
_cell.length_a   1.000
_cell.length_b   1.000
_cell.length_c   1.000
_cell.angle_alpha   90.00
_cell.angle_beta   90.00
_cell.angle_gamma   90.00
#
_symmetry.space_group_name_H-M   'P 1'
#
loop_
_entity.id
_entity.type
_entity.pdbx_description
1 polymer ?
#
loop_
_entity_poly.entity_id
_entity_poly.type
_entity_poly.pdbx_seq_one_letter_code
_entity_poly.pdbx_strand_id
1 'polypeptide(L)'
;MAVPAAIPSFTPAQIDSGEAIRQLSKIAYDTAMARAAKATTGCTKDKIKIRKEWRNMTMTDRKAFQEGIQCLMQKPTRYTGIKGAKTAWDDYGVLHYYQTPYVHDDATFLLWHRHYNWVLEQDLQTQCGYKGVFPYWEWGLDCGNLDKSPVFDGTEYSLGGNGEFVKGHRAAIGGAKPGTGGGCVKTGPFSNYTVNIGPSIGVRDPLAYNPRCLKRDLNDDVCRKWASLRNTTEVILYASTVAVFQSGVQGEGVTGDGGKTFGTGVHSGGHYSISGDPGSDFHFSALEPGFYLHHGNIDRMHFIWQNLDWEKRQTISGTNTMFNYPPTPEAVLTDNMGFEPLHRNITIKAAMDTVGGTPLCYVYEPW
;
A
#
# COMPACT_ATOMS: atom_id res chain seq x y z
N MET A 1 3.46 -23.33 23.10
CA MET A 1 3.10 -22.95 21.73
C MET A 1 1.62 -22.59 21.75
N ALA A 2 1.22 -21.45 21.18
CA ALA A 2 -0.20 -21.14 21.05
C ALA A 2 -0.80 -22.02 19.94
N VAL A 3 -1.94 -22.64 20.18
CA VAL A 3 -2.67 -23.37 19.14
C VAL A 3 -3.11 -22.33 18.08
N PRO A 4 -2.86 -22.54 16.77
CA PRO A 4 -3.37 -21.65 15.75
C PRO A 4 -4.88 -21.51 15.90
N ALA A 5 -5.39 -20.28 15.86
CA ALA A 5 -6.84 -20.08 15.88
C ALA A 5 -7.43 -20.80 14.66
N ALA A 6 -8.45 -21.63 14.88
CA ALA A 6 -9.13 -22.30 13.78
C ALA A 6 -9.77 -21.23 12.88
N ILE A 7 -9.37 -21.19 11.61
CA ILE A 7 -9.94 -20.26 10.62
C ILE A 7 -11.38 -20.74 10.33
N PRO A 8 -12.41 -19.90 10.55
CA PRO A 8 -13.78 -20.29 10.24
C PRO A 8 -13.99 -20.52 8.74
N SER A 9 -14.97 -21.35 8.40
CA SER A 9 -15.48 -21.40 7.03
C SER A 9 -16.49 -20.26 6.81
N PHE A 10 -16.52 -19.73 5.59
CA PHE A 10 -17.39 -18.61 5.23
C PHE A 10 -18.21 -18.93 3.99
N THR A 11 -19.48 -18.53 4.00
CA THR A 11 -20.32 -18.55 2.80
C THR A 11 -19.90 -17.44 1.83
N PRO A 12 -20.23 -17.55 0.53
CA PRO A 12 -19.99 -16.46 -0.42
C PRO A 12 -20.59 -15.11 0.01
N ALA A 13 -21.77 -15.11 0.63
CA ALA A 13 -22.41 -13.90 1.12
C ALA A 13 -21.63 -13.22 2.27
N GLN A 14 -21.02 -14.02 3.16
CA GLN A 14 -20.16 -13.50 4.24
C GLN A 14 -18.84 -12.94 3.71
N ILE A 15 -18.32 -13.52 2.61
CA ILE A 15 -17.15 -13.00 1.90
C ILE A 15 -17.50 -11.66 1.24
N ASP A 16 -18.61 -11.60 0.51
CA ASP A 16 -19.03 -10.41 -0.23
C ASP A 16 -19.42 -9.23 0.69
N SER A 17 -20.01 -9.51 1.86
CA SER A 17 -20.40 -8.49 2.84
C SER A 17 -19.24 -7.97 3.71
N GLY A 18 -18.06 -8.55 3.56
CA GLY A 18 -16.90 -8.28 4.40
C GLY A 18 -16.94 -8.90 5.80
N GLU A 19 -17.97 -9.66 6.14
CA GLU A 19 -18.05 -10.34 7.44
C GLU A 19 -16.85 -11.27 7.66
N ALA A 20 -16.47 -12.03 6.63
CA ALA A 20 -15.34 -12.94 6.69
C ALA A 20 -14.04 -12.21 7.06
N ILE A 21 -13.71 -11.15 6.33
CA ILE A 21 -12.46 -10.42 6.55
C ILE A 21 -12.47 -9.59 7.84
N ARG A 22 -13.65 -9.19 8.36
CA ARG A 22 -13.79 -8.69 9.75
C ARG A 22 -13.37 -9.71 10.79
N GLN A 23 -13.88 -10.93 10.69
CA GLN A 23 -13.51 -12.01 11.59
C GLN A 23 -12.03 -12.39 11.48
N LEU A 24 -11.49 -12.51 10.26
CA LEU A 24 -10.06 -12.79 10.04
C LEU A 24 -9.17 -11.69 10.63
N SER A 25 -9.55 -10.42 10.45
CA SER A 25 -8.82 -9.29 11.02
C SER A 25 -8.84 -9.30 12.55
N LYS A 26 -9.95 -9.70 13.17
CA LYS A 26 -10.04 -9.84 14.62
C LYS A 26 -9.12 -10.94 15.16
N ILE A 27 -9.11 -12.10 14.51
CA ILE A 27 -8.20 -13.21 14.86
C ILE A 27 -6.74 -12.75 14.77
N ALA A 28 -6.37 -12.11 13.66
CA ALA A 28 -5.02 -11.62 13.44
C ALA A 28 -4.59 -10.57 14.48
N TYR A 29 -5.49 -9.64 14.80
CA TYR A 29 -5.28 -8.63 15.85
C TYR A 29 -5.04 -9.30 17.20
N ASP A 30 -5.90 -10.23 17.61
CA ASP A 30 -5.77 -10.91 18.90
C ASP A 30 -4.46 -11.72 18.99
N THR A 31 -4.08 -12.42 17.92
CA THR A 31 -2.80 -13.13 17.83
C THR A 31 -1.63 -12.17 18.01
N ALA A 32 -1.59 -11.06 17.27
CA ALA A 32 -0.50 -10.08 17.38
C ALA A 32 -0.44 -9.45 18.77
N MET A 33 -1.58 -9.06 19.35
CA MET A 33 -1.66 -8.48 20.69
C MET A 33 -1.23 -9.48 21.77
N ALA A 34 -1.54 -10.77 21.62
CA ALA A 34 -1.08 -11.81 22.53
C ALA A 34 0.44 -12.03 22.45
N ARG A 35 1.06 -11.84 21.27
CA ARG A 35 2.52 -11.86 21.12
C ARG A 35 3.15 -10.64 21.79
N ALA A 36 2.62 -9.45 21.51
CA ALA A 36 3.14 -8.20 22.07
C ALA A 36 2.96 -8.10 23.59
N ALA A 37 1.91 -8.72 24.16
CA ALA A 37 1.70 -8.78 25.62
C ALA A 37 2.80 -9.55 26.36
N LYS A 38 3.59 -10.38 25.67
CA LYS A 38 4.73 -11.11 26.24
C LYS A 38 6.03 -10.31 26.20
N ALA A 39 6.08 -9.23 25.41
CA ALA A 39 7.26 -8.40 25.28
C ALA A 39 7.43 -7.49 26.50
N THR A 40 8.62 -7.49 27.10
CA THR A 40 8.99 -6.61 28.22
C THR A 40 9.85 -5.42 27.79
N THR A 41 10.41 -5.47 26.57
CA THR A 41 11.22 -4.41 25.96
C THR A 41 10.86 -4.28 24.47
N GLY A 42 11.27 -3.18 23.83
CA GLY A 42 10.92 -2.92 22.43
C GLY A 42 9.43 -2.56 22.28
N CYS A 43 8.69 -3.38 21.53
CA CYS A 43 7.27 -3.17 21.25
C CYS A 43 6.41 -3.79 22.36
N THR A 44 6.09 -2.99 23.38
CA THR A 44 5.23 -3.35 24.50
C THR A 44 3.79 -2.92 24.23
N LYS A 45 2.81 -3.51 24.93
CA LYS A 45 1.37 -3.25 24.74
C LYS A 45 1.01 -1.75 24.76
N ASP A 46 1.66 -0.97 25.60
CA ASP A 46 1.47 0.48 25.76
C ASP A 46 2.07 1.32 24.62
N LYS A 47 2.97 0.76 23.81
CA LYS A 47 3.64 1.45 22.69
C LYS A 47 3.05 1.12 21.32
N ILE A 48 2.20 0.09 21.25
CA ILE A 48 1.59 -0.35 20.00
C ILE A 48 0.72 0.78 19.44
N LYS A 49 1.02 1.19 18.20
CA LYS A 49 0.14 2.05 17.43
C LYS A 49 -0.92 1.19 16.72
N ILE A 50 -2.17 1.64 16.71
CA ILE A 50 -3.24 1.00 15.95
C ILE A 50 -3.44 1.79 14.66
N ARG A 51 -3.00 1.24 13.53
CA ARG A 51 -3.24 1.80 12.19
C ARG A 51 -4.73 1.67 11.85
N LYS A 52 -5.32 2.73 11.34
CA LYS A 52 -6.78 2.84 11.19
C LYS A 52 -7.22 2.88 9.75
N GLU A 53 -8.41 2.36 9.51
CA GLU A 53 -9.08 2.59 8.24
C GLU A 53 -9.38 4.10 8.15
N TRP A 54 -9.18 4.72 6.99
CA TRP A 54 -9.37 6.17 6.82
C TRP A 54 -10.73 6.66 7.34
N ARG A 55 -11.81 5.91 7.10
CA ARG A 55 -13.17 6.22 7.55
C ARG A 55 -13.30 6.26 9.08
N ASN A 56 -12.48 5.50 9.80
CA ASN A 56 -12.47 5.44 11.27
C ASN A 56 -11.52 6.45 11.93
N MET A 57 -10.75 7.20 11.15
CA MET A 57 -9.97 8.33 11.67
C MET A 57 -10.86 9.51 12.02
N THR A 58 -10.45 10.28 13.03
CA THR A 58 -11.06 11.57 13.30
C THR A 58 -10.75 12.55 12.16
N MET A 59 -11.62 13.53 11.94
CA MET A 59 -11.38 14.57 10.93
C MET A 59 -10.08 15.33 11.19
N THR A 60 -9.73 15.56 12.46
CA THR A 60 -8.46 16.15 12.88
C THR A 60 -7.26 15.30 12.47
N ASP A 61 -7.32 13.97 12.68
CA ASP A 61 -6.21 13.08 12.31
C ASP A 61 -6.03 12.97 10.79
N ARG A 62 -7.13 12.97 10.02
CA ARG A 62 -7.08 13.01 8.55
C ARG A 62 -6.42 14.29 8.07
N LYS A 63 -6.83 15.43 8.63
CA LYS A 63 -6.25 16.74 8.30
C LYS A 63 -4.76 16.80 8.64
N ALA A 64 -4.38 16.34 9.84
CA ALA A 64 -2.98 16.29 10.26
C ALA A 64 -2.12 15.38 9.34
N PHE A 65 -2.68 14.28 8.82
CA PHE A 65 -1.98 13.41 7.88
C PHE A 65 -1.73 14.11 6.53
N GLN A 66 -2.76 14.79 6.00
CA GLN A 66 -2.65 15.57 4.76
C GLN A 66 -1.62 16.70 4.89
N GLU A 67 -1.70 17.47 5.98
CA GLU A 67 -0.78 18.58 6.28
C GLU A 67 0.66 18.07 6.41
N GLY A 68 0.86 16.88 7.00
CA GLY A 68 2.17 16.23 7.04
C GLY A 68 2.73 15.94 5.65
N ILE A 69 1.92 15.39 4.73
CA ILE A 69 2.34 15.15 3.34
C ILE A 69 2.65 16.48 2.64
N GLN A 70 1.77 17.47 2.76
CA GLN A 70 1.99 18.80 2.17
C GLN A 70 3.26 19.47 2.71
N CYS A 71 3.59 19.26 3.99
CA CYS A 71 4.84 19.71 4.58
C CYS A 71 6.07 19.04 3.90
N LEU A 72 6.03 17.75 3.59
CA LEU A 72 7.09 17.09 2.81
C LEU A 72 7.18 17.62 1.37
N MET A 73 6.05 18.01 0.77
CA MET A 73 6.01 18.69 -0.54
C MET A 73 6.59 20.12 -0.51
N GLN A 74 6.84 20.70 0.66
CA GLN A 74 7.46 22.03 0.81
C GLN A 74 8.94 21.97 1.21
N LYS A 75 9.41 20.83 1.72
CA LYS A 75 10.82 20.64 2.07
C LYS A 75 11.63 20.33 0.82
N PRO A 76 12.90 20.78 0.73
CA PRO A 76 13.76 20.48 -0.41
C PRO A 76 14.04 18.97 -0.52
N THR A 77 14.23 18.49 -1.75
CA THR A 77 14.67 17.12 -2.05
C THR A 77 15.99 16.78 -1.35
N ARG A 78 16.13 15.53 -0.89
CA ARG A 78 17.38 14.98 -0.35
C ARG A 78 18.31 14.45 -1.44
N TYR A 79 17.82 14.25 -2.67
CA TYR A 79 18.63 13.79 -3.79
C TYR A 79 19.34 14.96 -4.47
N THR A 80 20.67 15.03 -4.33
CA THR A 80 21.49 16.12 -4.88
C THR A 80 21.78 15.98 -6.39
N GLY A 81 21.65 14.78 -6.95
CA GLY A 81 21.96 14.47 -8.36
C GLY A 81 20.75 14.50 -9.31
N ILE A 82 19.52 14.58 -8.80
CA ILE A 82 18.30 14.41 -9.60
C ILE A 82 17.64 15.78 -9.82
N LYS A 83 17.98 16.44 -10.94
CA LYS A 83 17.54 17.82 -11.21
C LYS A 83 16.02 17.99 -11.28
N GLY A 84 15.28 16.95 -11.65
CA GLY A 84 13.81 17.00 -11.71
C GLY A 84 13.15 16.96 -10.34
N ALA A 85 13.74 16.26 -9.36
CA ALA A 85 13.24 16.24 -8.00
C ALA A 85 13.44 17.62 -7.35
N LYS A 86 12.39 18.14 -6.70
CA LYS A 86 12.40 19.46 -6.04
C LYS A 86 12.14 19.33 -4.55
N THR A 87 11.33 18.36 -4.15
CA THR A 87 10.76 18.27 -2.82
C THR A 87 11.15 16.98 -2.11
N ALA A 88 11.06 16.95 -0.78
CA ALA A 88 11.26 15.71 -0.02
C ALA A 88 10.19 14.65 -0.33
N TRP A 89 9.03 15.07 -0.85
CA TRP A 89 8.03 14.18 -1.43
C TRP A 89 8.51 13.53 -2.74
N ASP A 90 9.19 14.29 -3.61
CA ASP A 90 9.74 13.73 -4.86
C ASP A 90 10.76 12.61 -4.59
N ASP A 91 11.46 12.65 -3.45
CA ASP A 91 12.41 11.61 -3.05
C ASP A 91 11.78 10.22 -2.97
N TYR A 92 10.52 10.14 -2.58
CA TYR A 92 9.77 8.89 -2.53
C TYR A 92 9.51 8.37 -3.96
N GLY A 93 9.11 9.24 -4.88
CA GLY A 93 8.98 8.88 -6.30
C GLY A 93 10.30 8.42 -6.91
N VAL A 94 11.40 9.11 -6.62
CA VAL A 94 12.75 8.75 -7.10
C VAL A 94 13.19 7.39 -6.54
N LEU A 95 13.02 7.19 -5.22
CA LEU A 95 13.38 5.94 -4.56
C LEU A 95 12.59 4.77 -5.15
N HIS A 96 11.27 4.91 -5.25
CA HIS A 96 10.41 3.89 -5.82
C HIS A 96 10.78 3.61 -7.28
N TYR A 97 11.03 4.63 -8.11
CA TYR A 97 11.48 4.47 -9.49
C TYR A 97 12.74 3.60 -9.62
N TYR A 98 13.76 3.86 -8.79
CA TYR A 98 15.00 3.07 -8.82
C TYR A 98 14.83 1.66 -8.25
N GLN A 99 13.92 1.49 -7.30
CA GLN A 99 13.69 0.24 -6.61
C GLN A 99 12.66 -0.65 -7.30
N THR A 100 11.84 -0.13 -8.24
CA THR A 100 10.79 -0.88 -8.94
C THR A 100 11.23 -2.28 -9.41
N PRO A 101 12.41 -2.47 -10.05
CA PRO A 101 12.87 -3.80 -10.49
C PRO A 101 13.30 -4.77 -9.37
N TYR A 102 13.28 -4.32 -8.13
CA TYR A 102 13.81 -5.02 -6.94
C TYR A 102 12.81 -5.04 -5.78
N VAL A 103 11.56 -4.58 -6.01
CA VAL A 103 10.51 -4.55 -4.98
C VAL A 103 9.13 -4.99 -5.46
N HIS A 104 9.06 -5.62 -6.64
CA HIS A 104 7.84 -6.16 -7.25
C HIS A 104 8.16 -7.52 -7.87
N ASP A 105 7.21 -8.46 -7.80
CA ASP A 105 7.33 -9.83 -8.30
C ASP A 105 8.65 -10.52 -7.88
N ASP A 106 9.02 -10.26 -6.63
CA ASP A 106 10.21 -10.74 -5.96
C ASP A 106 9.89 -11.12 -4.50
N ALA A 107 10.91 -11.50 -3.73
CA ALA A 107 10.75 -11.91 -2.33
C ALA A 107 10.54 -10.76 -1.34
N THR A 108 10.83 -9.53 -1.72
CA THR A 108 10.85 -8.37 -0.82
C THR A 108 9.57 -7.56 -0.90
N PHE A 109 8.79 -7.65 -1.99
CA PHE A 109 7.57 -6.86 -2.27
C PHE A 109 6.77 -6.47 -1.02
N LEU A 110 6.27 -7.45 -0.25
CA LEU A 110 5.42 -7.18 0.92
C LEU A 110 6.15 -6.42 2.03
N LEU A 111 7.40 -6.80 2.30
CA LEU A 111 8.17 -6.29 3.43
C LEU A 111 8.88 -4.98 3.11
N TRP A 112 9.30 -4.77 1.87
CA TRP A 112 9.81 -3.51 1.38
C TRP A 112 8.73 -2.43 1.43
N HIS A 113 7.51 -2.71 0.95
CA HIS A 113 6.41 -1.74 1.00
C HIS A 113 5.91 -1.46 2.42
N ARG A 114 5.95 -2.46 3.31
CA ARG A 114 5.76 -2.27 4.76
C ARG A 114 6.77 -1.26 5.32
N HIS A 115 8.05 -1.45 5.03
CA HIS A 115 9.12 -0.55 5.45
C HIS A 115 8.97 0.85 4.82
N TYR A 116 8.58 0.91 3.55
CA TYR A 116 8.34 2.15 2.80
C TYR A 116 7.28 3.03 3.46
N ASN A 117 6.15 2.44 3.83
CA ASN A 117 5.11 3.13 4.61
C ASN A 117 5.59 3.54 6.00
N TRP A 118 6.36 2.68 6.69
CA TRP A 118 6.93 3.02 7.99
C TRP A 118 7.90 4.21 7.90
N VAL A 119 8.73 4.30 6.85
CA VAL A 119 9.63 5.43 6.64
C VAL A 119 8.86 6.72 6.38
N LEU A 120 7.79 6.69 5.57
CA LEU A 120 6.90 7.85 5.44
C LEU A 120 6.35 8.25 6.80
N GLU A 121 5.83 7.30 7.59
CA GLU A 121 5.32 7.57 8.93
C GLU A 121 6.37 8.29 9.81
N GLN A 122 7.64 7.86 9.75
CA GLN A 122 8.73 8.49 10.50
C GLN A 122 9.03 9.90 10.00
N ASP A 123 9.04 10.14 8.69
CA ASP A 123 9.28 11.47 8.13
C ASP A 123 8.13 12.43 8.47
N LEU A 124 6.88 11.98 8.39
CA LEU A 124 5.72 12.75 8.82
C LEU A 124 5.85 13.14 10.31
N GLN A 125 6.25 12.20 11.17
CA GLN A 125 6.42 12.44 12.61
C GLN A 125 7.59 13.38 12.91
N THR A 126 8.77 13.09 12.37
CA THR A 126 10.03 13.74 12.76
C THR A 126 10.31 15.04 12.00
N GLN A 127 9.86 15.16 10.74
CA GLN A 127 10.10 16.36 9.93
C GLN A 127 8.90 17.31 9.87
N CYS A 128 7.69 16.78 10.08
CA CYS A 128 6.43 17.53 9.93
C CYS A 128 5.54 17.50 11.18
N GLY A 129 5.98 16.88 12.28
CA GLY A 129 5.29 16.95 13.56
C GLY A 129 3.96 16.18 13.61
N TYR A 130 3.73 15.25 12.69
CA TYR A 130 2.53 14.41 12.70
C TYR A 130 2.48 13.56 13.97
N LYS A 131 1.33 13.53 14.65
CA LYS A 131 1.13 12.77 15.91
C LYS A 131 0.07 11.68 15.80
N GLY A 132 -0.61 11.59 14.66
CA GLY A 132 -1.64 10.60 14.42
C GLY A 132 -1.08 9.22 14.10
N VAL A 133 -1.98 8.32 13.73
CA VAL A 133 -1.68 6.93 13.33
C VAL A 133 -1.72 6.79 11.81
N PHE A 134 -0.86 5.93 11.26
CA PHE A 134 -0.82 5.72 9.82
C PHE A 134 -2.13 5.10 9.30
N PRO A 135 -2.74 5.65 8.23
CA PRO A 135 -4.01 5.16 7.68
C PRO A 135 -3.85 4.00 6.71
N TYR A 136 -4.96 3.30 6.45
CA TYR A 136 -5.13 2.45 5.28
C TYR A 136 -6.48 2.72 4.59
N TRP A 137 -6.60 2.33 3.32
CA TRP A 137 -7.82 2.42 2.53
C TRP A 137 -8.34 1.01 2.21
N GLU A 138 -9.46 0.63 2.83
CA GLU A 138 -10.15 -0.60 2.44
C GLU A 138 -10.97 -0.36 1.17
N TRP A 139 -10.44 -0.83 0.03
CA TRP A 139 -11.01 -0.63 -1.30
C TRP A 139 -12.42 -1.16 -1.42
N GLY A 140 -12.66 -2.36 -0.87
CA GLY A 140 -13.89 -3.10 -1.07
C GLY A 140 -15.14 -2.41 -0.51
N LEU A 141 -14.96 -1.45 0.41
CA LEU A 141 -16.04 -0.63 0.95
C LEU A 141 -16.47 0.51 0.01
N ASP A 142 -15.64 0.88 -0.97
CA ASP A 142 -15.94 1.97 -1.92
C ASP A 142 -16.15 1.48 -3.35
N CYS A 143 -15.82 0.22 -3.68
CA CYS A 143 -15.97 -0.29 -5.04
C CYS A 143 -17.40 -0.12 -5.56
N GLY A 144 -17.56 0.77 -6.55
CA GLY A 144 -18.85 1.13 -7.12
C GLY A 144 -19.33 2.53 -6.81
N ASN A 145 -18.68 3.24 -5.88
CA ASN A 145 -18.91 4.64 -5.53
C ASN A 145 -17.59 5.31 -5.10
N LEU A 146 -16.49 5.09 -5.84
CA LEU A 146 -15.17 5.63 -5.47
C LEU A 146 -15.16 7.15 -5.29
N ASP A 147 -15.94 7.89 -6.09
CA ASP A 147 -16.09 9.35 -5.99
C ASP A 147 -16.84 9.82 -4.71
N LYS A 148 -17.40 8.88 -3.94
CA LYS A 148 -18.00 9.09 -2.62
C LYS A 148 -17.19 8.47 -1.49
N SER A 149 -16.07 7.81 -1.80
CA SER A 149 -15.14 7.33 -0.79
C SER A 149 -14.67 8.50 0.07
N PRO A 150 -14.64 8.38 1.41
CA PRO A 150 -14.06 9.43 2.24
C PRO A 150 -12.57 9.70 1.96
N VAL A 151 -11.89 8.80 1.23
CA VAL A 151 -10.54 9.01 0.72
C VAL A 151 -10.53 9.93 -0.51
N PHE A 152 -11.56 9.89 -1.36
CA PHE A 152 -11.58 10.55 -2.67
C PHE A 152 -12.81 11.43 -2.96
N ASP A 153 -13.58 11.79 -1.94
CA ASP A 153 -14.81 12.60 -2.07
C ASP A 153 -14.56 14.09 -2.39
N GLY A 154 -13.29 14.52 -2.42
CA GLY A 154 -12.90 15.89 -2.73
C GLY A 154 -13.16 16.92 -1.62
N THR A 155 -13.61 16.50 -0.44
CA THR A 155 -13.74 17.37 0.74
C THR A 155 -12.38 17.75 1.32
N GLU A 156 -12.35 18.70 2.26
CA GLU A 156 -11.11 19.05 2.98
C GLU A 156 -10.52 17.90 3.80
N TYR A 157 -11.30 16.84 4.09
CA TYR A 157 -10.87 15.67 4.86
C TYR A 157 -10.58 14.43 4.00
N SER A 158 -10.41 14.61 2.69
CA SER A 158 -10.05 13.57 1.70
C SER A 158 -8.61 13.74 1.20
N LEU A 159 -8.13 12.85 0.34
CA LEU A 159 -6.90 13.02 -0.43
C LEU A 159 -7.15 13.72 -1.78
N GLY A 160 -8.22 14.51 -1.89
CA GLY A 160 -8.66 15.15 -3.13
C GLY A 160 -9.82 14.41 -3.78
N GLY A 161 -10.30 14.95 -4.90
CA GLY A 161 -11.38 14.34 -5.67
C GLY A 161 -10.90 13.44 -6.81
N ASN A 162 -11.84 13.15 -7.71
CA ASN A 162 -11.54 12.65 -9.04
C ASN A 162 -10.87 13.75 -9.90
N GLY A 163 -10.27 13.32 -11.03
CA GLY A 163 -9.81 14.24 -12.07
C GLY A 163 -10.97 14.78 -12.91
N GLU A 164 -10.73 15.89 -13.60
CA GLU A 164 -11.66 16.39 -14.63
C GLU A 164 -11.98 15.29 -15.66
N PHE A 165 -13.25 15.20 -16.05
CA PHE A 165 -13.67 14.19 -17.01
C PHE A 165 -13.03 14.42 -18.39
N VAL A 166 -12.41 13.36 -18.93
CA VAL A 166 -11.85 13.35 -20.28
C VAL A 166 -12.68 12.42 -21.16
N LYS A 167 -13.29 12.95 -22.23
CA LYS A 167 -14.11 12.14 -23.13
C LYS A 167 -13.25 11.22 -24.01
N GLY A 168 -13.65 9.95 -24.13
CA GLY A 168 -13.11 9.02 -25.14
C GLY A 168 -11.72 8.46 -24.85
N HIS A 169 -11.25 8.55 -23.60
CA HIS A 169 -10.00 7.91 -23.18
C HIS A 169 -10.20 6.41 -22.90
N ARG A 170 -9.09 5.67 -22.77
CA ARG A 170 -9.08 4.24 -22.44
C ARG A 170 -8.67 4.05 -20.98
N ALA A 171 -9.11 2.95 -20.37
CA ALA A 171 -8.59 2.54 -19.07
C ALA A 171 -7.07 2.35 -19.15
N ALA A 172 -6.37 2.67 -18.06
CA ALA A 172 -4.93 2.48 -17.94
C ALA A 172 -4.52 0.99 -17.85
N ILE A 173 -5.48 0.09 -17.65
CA ILE A 173 -5.27 -1.36 -17.59
C ILE A 173 -6.21 -2.09 -18.56
N GLY A 174 -5.69 -3.11 -19.23
CA GLY A 174 -6.44 -3.91 -20.20
C GLY A 174 -7.64 -4.63 -19.59
N GLY A 175 -8.72 -4.79 -20.37
CA GLY A 175 -9.93 -5.50 -19.94
C GLY A 175 -10.86 -4.70 -18.99
N ALA A 176 -10.51 -3.45 -18.67
CA ALA A 176 -11.34 -2.53 -17.91
C ALA A 176 -11.98 -1.43 -18.78
N LYS A 177 -13.10 -0.90 -18.31
CA LYS A 177 -13.69 0.34 -18.83
C LYS A 177 -12.93 1.55 -18.26
N PRO A 178 -12.81 2.67 -19.00
CA PRO A 178 -12.26 3.91 -18.43
C PRO A 178 -13.09 4.35 -17.22
N GLY A 179 -12.45 5.06 -16.29
CA GLY A 179 -13.11 5.64 -15.15
C GLY A 179 -13.90 6.90 -15.53
N THR A 180 -14.23 7.68 -14.51
CA THR A 180 -15.09 8.87 -14.65
C THR A 180 -14.30 10.19 -14.62
N GLY A 181 -12.97 10.12 -14.70
CA GLY A 181 -12.07 11.28 -14.66
C GLY A 181 -11.14 11.33 -15.89
N GLY A 182 -9.84 11.37 -15.63
CA GLY A 182 -8.75 11.37 -16.63
C GLY A 182 -7.90 12.64 -16.62
N GLY A 183 -8.44 13.76 -16.14
CA GLY A 183 -7.80 15.07 -16.09
C GLY A 183 -7.23 15.42 -14.71
N CYS A 184 -6.90 16.70 -14.52
CA CYS A 184 -6.35 17.18 -13.24
C CYS A 184 -7.37 17.06 -12.11
N VAL A 185 -6.91 16.71 -10.90
CA VAL A 185 -7.71 16.85 -9.68
C VAL A 185 -7.92 18.34 -9.39
N LYS A 186 -9.18 18.76 -9.15
CA LYS A 186 -9.54 20.18 -8.92
C LYS A 186 -10.08 20.48 -7.53
N THR A 187 -10.37 19.47 -6.72
CA THR A 187 -10.96 19.62 -5.39
C THR A 187 -10.13 18.93 -4.32
N GLY A 188 -10.30 19.38 -3.08
CA GLY A 188 -9.62 18.88 -1.89
C GLY A 188 -8.15 19.31 -1.74
N PRO A 189 -7.47 18.79 -0.71
CA PRO A 189 -6.18 19.33 -0.23
C PRO A 189 -5.01 19.24 -1.22
N PHE A 190 -5.09 18.34 -2.20
CA PHE A 190 -4.03 18.10 -3.18
C PHE A 190 -4.35 18.64 -4.58
N SER A 191 -5.37 19.49 -4.72
CA SER A 191 -5.74 20.12 -6.01
C SER A 191 -4.66 21.01 -6.62
N ASN A 192 -3.81 21.61 -5.78
CA ASN A 192 -2.66 22.45 -6.19
C ASN A 192 -1.31 21.71 -6.11
N TYR A 193 -1.31 20.40 -5.85
CA TYR A 193 -0.08 19.62 -5.83
C TYR A 193 0.50 19.51 -7.26
N THR A 194 1.81 19.73 -7.37
CA THR A 194 2.57 19.60 -8.62
C THR A 194 3.43 18.34 -8.58
N VAL A 195 3.16 17.42 -9.51
CA VAL A 195 3.99 16.25 -9.79
C VAL A 195 5.18 16.72 -10.62
N ASN A 196 6.41 16.60 -10.09
CA ASN A 196 7.60 17.22 -10.70
C ASN A 196 8.39 16.31 -11.65
N ILE A 197 8.24 14.99 -11.55
CA ILE A 197 9.00 13.98 -12.30
C ILE A 197 8.06 12.91 -12.89
N GLY A 198 8.60 12.03 -13.72
CA GLY A 198 7.83 11.11 -14.56
C GLY A 198 7.17 11.82 -15.76
N PRO A 199 6.26 11.15 -16.46
CA PRO A 199 5.91 9.73 -16.31
C PRO A 199 7.07 8.81 -16.70
N SER A 200 6.99 7.52 -16.39
CA SER A 200 7.99 6.52 -16.77
C SER A 200 7.95 6.16 -18.25
N ILE A 201 6.78 6.31 -18.90
CA ILE A 201 6.56 5.98 -20.31
C ILE A 201 6.27 7.26 -21.11
N GLY A 202 6.78 7.33 -22.34
CA GLY A 202 6.47 8.41 -23.27
C GLY A 202 7.32 9.67 -23.11
N VAL A 203 8.36 9.62 -22.27
CA VAL A 203 9.36 10.69 -22.12
C VAL A 203 10.78 10.13 -22.25
N ARG A 204 11.73 10.99 -22.65
CA ARG A 204 13.13 10.59 -22.86
C ARG A 204 13.89 10.40 -21.55
N ASP A 205 13.68 11.30 -20.59
CA ASP A 205 14.29 11.26 -19.27
C ASP A 205 13.18 11.42 -18.23
N PRO A 206 12.75 10.32 -17.58
CA PRO A 206 11.67 10.36 -16.59
C PRO A 206 12.08 11.08 -15.29
N LEU A 207 13.36 11.36 -15.08
CA LEU A 207 13.87 12.08 -13.90
C LEU A 207 14.16 13.56 -14.19
N ALA A 208 13.91 14.02 -15.43
CA ALA A 208 13.93 15.43 -15.77
C ALA A 208 12.74 16.18 -15.15
N TYR A 209 12.92 17.50 -14.93
CA TYR A 209 11.85 18.33 -14.38
C TYR A 209 10.69 18.44 -15.37
N ASN A 210 9.52 17.93 -14.98
CA ASN A 210 8.31 17.87 -15.79
C ASN A 210 7.07 18.20 -14.93
N PRO A 211 6.93 19.47 -14.45
CA PRO A 211 5.87 19.87 -13.54
C PRO A 211 4.50 19.80 -14.20
N ARG A 212 3.57 19.11 -13.54
CA ARG A 212 2.17 18.99 -13.98
C ARG A 212 1.24 18.72 -12.79
N CYS A 213 -0.06 18.86 -13.02
CA CYS A 213 -1.06 18.55 -12.00
C CYS A 213 -1.11 17.04 -11.70
N LEU A 214 -1.53 16.68 -10.48
CA LEU A 214 -2.03 15.34 -10.19
C LEU A 214 -3.27 15.05 -11.04
N LYS A 215 -3.32 13.90 -11.70
CA LYS A 215 -4.49 13.42 -12.43
C LYS A 215 -5.02 12.14 -11.81
N ARG A 216 -6.34 11.97 -11.79
CA ARG A 216 -7.01 10.73 -11.39
C ARG A 216 -8.09 10.36 -12.39
N ASP A 217 -8.31 9.07 -12.52
CA ASP A 217 -9.42 8.50 -13.28
C ASP A 217 -10.07 7.43 -12.41
N LEU A 218 -10.81 7.86 -11.38
CA LEU A 218 -11.41 6.94 -10.41
C LEU A 218 -12.28 5.91 -11.14
N ASN A 219 -11.96 4.63 -10.94
CA ASN A 219 -12.40 3.55 -11.80
C ASN A 219 -13.11 2.43 -11.03
N ASP A 220 -14.44 2.53 -10.94
CA ASP A 220 -15.27 1.54 -10.26
C ASP A 220 -15.29 0.17 -10.97
N ASP A 221 -15.09 0.12 -12.29
CA ASP A 221 -15.04 -1.13 -13.04
C ASP A 221 -13.81 -1.94 -12.64
N VAL A 222 -12.65 -1.28 -12.52
CA VAL A 222 -11.41 -1.87 -11.99
C VAL A 222 -11.59 -2.33 -10.55
N CYS A 223 -12.09 -1.46 -9.67
CA CYS A 223 -12.25 -1.78 -8.24
C CYS A 223 -13.13 -3.02 -8.04
N ARG A 224 -14.30 -3.08 -8.69
CA ARG A 224 -15.23 -4.21 -8.57
C ARG A 224 -14.64 -5.52 -9.08
N LYS A 225 -13.81 -5.48 -10.11
CA LYS A 225 -13.20 -6.68 -10.70
C LYS A 225 -12.08 -7.24 -9.82
N TRP A 226 -11.25 -6.35 -9.25
CA TRP A 226 -9.95 -6.77 -8.74
C TRP A 226 -9.60 -6.29 -7.33
N ALA A 227 -10.36 -5.37 -6.72
CA ALA A 227 -10.11 -4.85 -5.37
C ALA A 227 -11.33 -4.94 -4.43
N SER A 228 -12.32 -5.79 -4.75
CA SER A 228 -13.49 -5.98 -3.88
C SER A 228 -13.15 -6.70 -2.58
N LEU A 229 -14.07 -6.67 -1.60
CA LEU A 229 -13.96 -7.45 -0.35
C LEU A 229 -13.75 -8.94 -0.64
N ARG A 230 -14.40 -9.46 -1.69
CA ARG A 230 -14.19 -10.83 -2.15
C ARG A 230 -12.75 -11.07 -2.57
N ASN A 231 -12.18 -10.20 -3.40
CA ASN A 231 -10.80 -10.37 -3.90
C ASN A 231 -9.81 -10.42 -2.72
N THR A 232 -9.92 -9.47 -1.79
CA THR A 232 -9.09 -9.41 -0.57
C THR A 232 -9.23 -10.67 0.28
N THR A 233 -10.47 -11.08 0.56
CA THR A 233 -10.76 -12.22 1.45
C THR A 233 -10.30 -13.54 0.85
N GLU A 234 -10.56 -13.76 -0.45
CA GLU A 234 -10.22 -15.01 -1.11
C GLU A 234 -8.70 -15.21 -1.17
N VAL A 235 -7.91 -14.16 -1.42
CA VAL A 235 -6.43 -14.27 -1.39
C VAL A 235 -5.94 -14.71 0.00
N ILE A 236 -6.52 -14.16 1.08
CA ILE A 236 -6.12 -14.51 2.45
C ILE A 236 -6.50 -15.96 2.81
N LEU A 237 -7.68 -16.42 2.36
CA LEU A 237 -8.19 -17.75 2.66
C LEU A 237 -7.52 -18.87 1.84
N TYR A 238 -7.21 -18.59 0.56
CA TYR A 238 -6.78 -19.61 -0.40
C TYR A 238 -5.29 -19.55 -0.76
N ALA A 239 -4.50 -18.70 -0.11
CA ALA A 239 -3.05 -18.73 -0.22
C ALA A 239 -2.41 -19.38 1.01
N SER A 240 -1.96 -20.64 0.91
CA SER A 240 -1.32 -21.34 2.02
C SER A 240 0.14 -20.91 2.27
N THR A 241 0.85 -20.49 1.22
CA THR A 241 2.27 -20.11 1.27
C THR A 241 2.47 -18.64 0.92
N VAL A 242 3.59 -18.05 1.36
CA VAL A 242 3.94 -16.65 1.04
C VAL A 242 4.12 -16.45 -0.47
N ALA A 243 4.64 -17.46 -1.18
CA ALA A 243 4.80 -17.44 -2.63
C ALA A 243 3.44 -17.25 -3.35
N VAL A 244 2.43 -18.03 -2.96
CA VAL A 244 1.08 -17.89 -3.53
C VAL A 244 0.45 -16.57 -3.10
N PHE A 245 0.62 -16.18 -1.84
CA PHE A 245 0.03 -14.96 -1.30
C PHE A 245 0.58 -13.71 -2.01
N GLN A 246 1.90 -13.55 -2.10
CA GLN A 246 2.51 -12.37 -2.73
C GLN A 246 2.17 -12.28 -4.22
N SER A 247 2.16 -13.41 -4.95
CA SER A 247 1.79 -13.43 -6.37
C SER A 247 0.30 -13.20 -6.58
N GLY A 248 -0.57 -13.71 -5.69
CA GLY A 248 -2.01 -13.50 -5.74
C GLY A 248 -2.43 -12.06 -5.40
N VAL A 249 -1.65 -11.39 -4.54
CA VAL A 249 -1.82 -9.95 -4.26
C VAL A 249 -1.41 -9.09 -5.45
N GLN A 250 -0.28 -9.39 -6.11
CA GLN A 250 0.30 -8.57 -7.20
C GLN A 250 -0.44 -8.72 -8.54
N GLY A 251 -0.83 -9.95 -8.90
CA GLY A 251 -1.64 -10.18 -10.09
C GLY A 251 -1.13 -11.22 -11.10
N GLU A 252 -0.30 -12.17 -10.65
CA GLU A 252 0.48 -13.05 -11.53
C GLU A 252 -0.25 -14.31 -12.02
N GLY A 253 -1.59 -14.33 -11.99
CA GLY A 253 -2.36 -15.49 -12.48
C GLY A 253 -2.14 -16.77 -11.66
N VAL A 254 -1.65 -16.65 -10.42
CA VAL A 254 -1.27 -17.80 -9.59
C VAL A 254 -2.50 -18.57 -9.12
N THR A 255 -2.37 -19.90 -9.03
CA THR A 255 -3.41 -20.77 -8.45
C THR A 255 -3.03 -21.16 -7.04
N GLY A 256 -3.90 -20.83 -6.08
CA GLY A 256 -3.80 -21.23 -4.69
C GLY A 256 -4.58 -22.50 -4.37
N ASP A 257 -4.89 -22.65 -3.09
CA ASP A 257 -5.58 -23.82 -2.53
C ASP A 257 -6.97 -24.00 -3.16
N GLY A 258 -7.41 -25.26 -3.26
CA GLY A 258 -8.73 -25.58 -3.84
C GLY A 258 -8.90 -25.21 -5.32
N GLY A 259 -7.79 -24.95 -6.04
CA GLY A 259 -7.81 -24.55 -7.45
C GLY A 259 -8.22 -23.10 -7.67
N LYS A 260 -8.18 -22.26 -6.63
CA LYS A 260 -8.55 -20.84 -6.74
C LYS A 260 -7.47 -20.06 -7.48
N THR A 261 -7.79 -19.52 -8.65
CA THR A 261 -6.88 -18.64 -9.41
C THR A 261 -7.10 -17.18 -9.05
N PHE A 262 -6.01 -16.45 -8.85
CA PHE A 262 -6.00 -15.00 -8.65
C PHE A 262 -5.52 -14.33 -9.93
N GLY A 263 -6.40 -13.57 -10.58
CA GLY A 263 -6.09 -12.84 -11.82
C GLY A 263 -5.22 -11.61 -11.54
N THR A 264 -5.65 -10.44 -11.98
CA THR A 264 -4.94 -9.15 -11.88
C THR A 264 -4.56 -8.70 -10.46
N GLY A 265 -5.09 -9.32 -9.41
CA GLY A 265 -4.67 -9.04 -8.04
C GLY A 265 -5.18 -7.70 -7.48
N VAL A 266 -5.20 -7.62 -6.15
CA VAL A 266 -5.70 -6.43 -5.42
C VAL A 266 -4.71 -5.27 -5.42
N HIS A 267 -3.41 -5.53 -5.56
CA HIS A 267 -2.39 -4.49 -5.69
C HIS A 267 -2.61 -3.68 -6.97
N SER A 268 -2.62 -4.34 -8.13
CA SER A 268 -2.99 -3.70 -9.40
C SER A 268 -4.40 -3.11 -9.32
N GLY A 269 -5.37 -3.85 -8.79
CA GLY A 269 -6.74 -3.37 -8.62
C GLY A 269 -6.82 -2.03 -7.88
N GLY A 270 -6.08 -1.87 -6.78
CA GLY A 270 -6.05 -0.63 -6.01
C GLY A 270 -5.36 0.53 -6.75
N HIS A 271 -4.19 0.32 -7.36
CA HIS A 271 -3.50 1.35 -8.15
C HIS A 271 -4.36 1.85 -9.31
N TYR A 272 -4.87 0.92 -10.13
CA TYR A 272 -5.66 1.27 -11.32
C TYR A 272 -7.10 1.70 -11.00
N SER A 273 -7.57 1.56 -9.75
CA SER A 273 -8.82 2.17 -9.28
C SER A 273 -8.65 3.67 -9.02
N ILE A 274 -7.44 4.13 -8.65
CA ILE A 274 -7.08 5.55 -8.57
C ILE A 274 -6.75 6.08 -9.97
N SER A 275 -5.92 5.32 -10.70
CA SER A 275 -5.51 5.57 -12.08
C SER A 275 -4.88 6.97 -12.27
N GLY A 276 -4.86 7.44 -13.52
CA GLY A 276 -4.33 8.76 -13.86
C GLY A 276 -2.81 8.86 -13.68
N ASP A 277 -2.34 10.06 -13.35
CA ASP A 277 -0.91 10.41 -13.36
C ASP A 277 -0.55 11.03 -12.00
N PRO A 278 0.26 10.35 -11.17
CA PRO A 278 1.02 9.13 -11.44
C PRO A 278 0.35 7.84 -10.94
N GLY A 279 -0.94 7.84 -10.57
CA GLY A 279 -1.60 6.68 -9.94
C GLY A 279 -1.60 5.39 -10.77
N SER A 280 -1.47 5.49 -12.10
CA SER A 280 -1.29 4.33 -13.00
C SER A 280 0.14 4.15 -13.52
N ASP A 281 1.09 4.95 -13.03
CA ASP A 281 2.51 4.84 -13.38
C ASP A 281 3.21 3.87 -12.44
N PHE A 282 3.56 2.68 -12.93
CA PHE A 282 4.18 1.62 -12.13
C PHE A 282 5.45 2.06 -11.38
N HIS A 283 6.20 3.01 -11.91
CA HIS A 283 7.44 3.48 -11.28
C HIS A 283 7.22 4.70 -10.38
N PHE A 284 6.32 5.61 -10.76
CA PHE A 284 6.11 6.87 -10.03
C PHE A 284 4.83 6.93 -9.21
N SER A 285 4.08 5.82 -9.08
CA SER A 285 2.84 5.75 -8.30
C SER A 285 2.97 6.26 -6.87
N ALA A 286 4.15 6.15 -6.26
CA ALA A 286 4.42 6.70 -4.93
C ALA A 286 4.27 8.23 -4.83
N LEU A 287 4.24 8.96 -5.96
CA LEU A 287 3.98 10.40 -5.98
C LEU A 287 2.48 10.75 -5.89
N GLU A 288 1.59 9.76 -5.90
CA GLU A 288 0.17 9.92 -5.61
C GLU A 288 -0.08 9.70 -4.11
N PRO A 289 -0.57 10.69 -3.34
CA PRO A 289 -0.88 10.52 -1.91
C PRO A 289 -1.71 9.28 -1.54
N GLY A 290 -2.64 8.84 -2.40
CA GLY A 290 -3.43 7.62 -2.20
C GLY A 290 -2.62 6.31 -2.19
N PHE A 291 -1.41 6.31 -2.75
CA PHE A 291 -0.48 5.15 -2.76
C PHE A 291 -0.28 4.57 -1.36
N TYR A 292 -0.08 5.44 -0.36
CA TYR A 292 0.32 5.04 0.98
C TYR A 292 -0.84 4.40 1.76
N LEU A 293 -2.08 4.83 1.50
CA LEU A 293 -3.26 4.20 2.07
C LEU A 293 -3.55 2.87 1.37
N HIS A 294 -3.36 2.80 0.05
CA HIS A 294 -3.44 1.57 -0.73
C HIS A 294 -2.43 0.52 -0.20
N HIS A 295 -1.15 0.88 -0.09
CA HIS A 295 -0.13 0.00 0.47
C HIS A 295 -0.29 -0.23 1.98
N GLY A 296 -0.96 0.67 2.69
CA GLY A 296 -1.40 0.42 4.07
C GLY A 296 -2.37 -0.76 4.13
N ASN A 297 -3.25 -0.91 3.14
CA ASN A 297 -4.16 -2.04 3.08
C ASN A 297 -3.48 -3.32 2.57
N ILE A 298 -2.51 -3.22 1.65
CA ILE A 298 -1.65 -4.36 1.27
C ILE A 298 -0.90 -4.89 2.49
N ASP A 299 -0.28 -4.01 3.28
CA ASP A 299 0.41 -4.40 4.50
C ASP A 299 -0.55 -4.98 5.55
N ARG A 300 -1.76 -4.43 5.65
CA ARG A 300 -2.82 -5.00 6.49
C ARG A 300 -3.20 -6.41 6.06
N MET A 301 -3.35 -6.66 4.77
CA MET A 301 -3.64 -8.02 4.27
C MET A 301 -2.52 -8.99 4.65
N HIS A 302 -1.27 -8.58 4.48
CA HIS A 302 -0.12 -9.38 4.89
C HIS A 302 -0.12 -9.62 6.40
N PHE A 303 -0.37 -8.58 7.21
CA PHE A 303 -0.52 -8.71 8.66
C PHE A 303 -1.60 -9.72 9.05
N ILE A 304 -2.78 -9.66 8.40
CA ILE A 304 -3.87 -10.62 8.64
C ILE A 304 -3.39 -12.03 8.29
N TRP A 305 -2.91 -12.23 7.06
CA TRP A 305 -2.46 -13.53 6.58
C TRP A 305 -1.38 -14.13 7.48
N GLN A 306 -0.34 -13.36 7.85
CA GLN A 306 0.72 -13.83 8.74
C GLN A 306 0.18 -14.28 10.10
N ASN A 307 -0.68 -13.48 10.74
CA ASN A 307 -1.13 -13.76 12.10
C ASN A 307 -2.25 -14.82 12.21
N LEU A 308 -2.77 -15.34 11.08
CA LEU A 308 -3.64 -16.52 11.09
C LEU A 308 -2.86 -17.82 11.34
N ASP A 309 -1.58 -17.89 10.97
CA ASP A 309 -0.67 -19.00 11.31
C ASP A 309 0.77 -18.48 11.48
N TRP A 310 0.95 -17.63 12.50
CA TRP A 310 2.20 -16.89 12.73
C TRP A 310 3.45 -17.78 12.69
N GLU A 311 3.40 -18.96 13.31
CA GLU A 311 4.55 -19.87 13.40
C GLU A 311 5.00 -20.39 12.03
N LYS A 312 4.10 -20.50 11.05
CA LYS A 312 4.42 -21.00 9.69
C LYS A 312 4.55 -19.90 8.64
N ARG A 313 4.05 -18.70 8.93
CA ARG A 313 3.95 -17.58 7.96
C ARG A 313 4.97 -16.46 8.21
N GLN A 314 6.08 -16.78 8.86
CA GLN A 314 7.27 -15.94 8.99
C GLN A 314 8.32 -16.25 7.90
N THR A 315 7.87 -16.54 6.68
CA THR A 315 8.73 -16.99 5.57
C THR A 315 8.79 -15.96 4.45
N ILE A 316 9.77 -16.11 3.58
CA ILE A 316 9.93 -15.35 2.33
C ILE A 316 10.06 -16.35 1.18
N SER A 317 9.80 -15.91 -0.05
CA SER A 317 9.93 -16.76 -1.24
C SER A 317 10.32 -15.95 -2.46
N GLY A 318 11.30 -16.44 -3.23
CA GLY A 318 11.74 -15.84 -4.48
C GLY A 318 13.08 -15.12 -4.35
N THR A 319 13.42 -14.39 -5.40
CA THR A 319 14.72 -13.74 -5.56
C THR A 319 14.64 -12.26 -5.23
N ASN A 320 15.76 -11.52 -5.37
CA ASN A 320 15.82 -10.07 -5.10
C ASN A 320 15.60 -9.22 -6.37
N THR A 321 15.13 -9.83 -7.46
CA THR A 321 14.81 -9.12 -8.70
C THR A 321 13.44 -9.54 -9.20
N MET A 322 12.73 -8.58 -9.79
CA MET A 322 11.43 -8.76 -10.40
C MET A 322 11.48 -9.88 -11.44
N PHE A 323 10.62 -10.89 -11.28
CA PHE A 323 10.57 -12.10 -12.10
C PHE A 323 11.90 -12.88 -12.17
N ASN A 324 12.82 -12.66 -11.22
CA ASN A 324 14.19 -13.18 -11.26
C ASN A 324 14.95 -12.73 -12.52
N TYR A 325 14.77 -11.47 -12.93
CA TYR A 325 15.43 -10.88 -14.10
C TYR A 325 16.15 -9.55 -13.78
N PRO A 326 17.49 -9.49 -13.90
CA PRO A 326 18.40 -10.60 -14.18
C PRO A 326 18.45 -11.60 -13.00
N PRO A 327 18.84 -12.86 -13.22
CA PRO A 327 18.82 -13.85 -12.14
C PRO A 327 19.67 -13.48 -10.93
N THR A 328 19.12 -13.65 -9.72
CA THR A 328 19.85 -13.55 -8.46
C THR A 328 19.67 -14.81 -7.62
N PRO A 329 20.49 -15.02 -6.56
CA PRO A 329 20.15 -15.98 -5.52
C PRO A 329 18.77 -15.69 -4.91
N GLU A 330 18.19 -16.73 -4.29
CA GLU A 330 17.02 -16.57 -3.42
C GLU A 330 17.32 -15.57 -2.30
N ALA A 331 16.34 -14.73 -1.98
CA ALA A 331 16.49 -13.78 -0.91
C ALA A 331 16.61 -14.49 0.44
N VAL A 332 17.38 -13.89 1.35
CA VAL A 332 17.56 -14.39 2.71
C VAL A 332 17.19 -13.32 3.73
N LEU A 333 16.78 -13.74 4.94
CA LEU A 333 16.30 -12.82 5.98
C LEU A 333 17.32 -11.73 6.40
N THR A 334 18.61 -11.93 6.10
CA THR A 334 19.70 -10.98 6.36
C THR A 334 19.90 -9.95 5.26
N ASP A 335 19.24 -10.09 4.11
CA ASP A 335 19.31 -9.13 3.02
C ASP A 335 18.80 -7.75 3.48
N ASN A 336 19.42 -6.70 2.96
CA ASN A 336 19.13 -5.32 3.33
C ASN A 336 18.03 -4.76 2.41
N MET A 337 16.99 -4.17 3.01
CA MET A 337 15.94 -3.43 2.31
C MET A 337 16.04 -1.93 2.62
N GLY A 338 17.28 -1.44 2.67
CA GLY A 338 17.56 -0.08 3.10
C GLY A 338 17.29 0.98 2.05
N PHE A 339 16.90 2.17 2.50
CA PHE A 339 16.65 3.32 1.62
C PHE A 339 17.80 4.31 1.73
N GLU A 340 18.64 4.36 0.70
CA GLU A 340 19.59 5.45 0.50
C GLU A 340 19.01 6.48 -0.48
N PRO A 341 19.16 7.80 -0.25
CA PRO A 341 19.91 8.46 0.82
C PRO A 341 19.10 8.72 2.11
N LEU A 342 17.98 8.01 2.32
CA LEU A 342 17.11 8.26 3.48
C LEU A 342 17.69 7.71 4.80
N HIS A 343 18.79 6.94 4.73
CA HIS A 343 19.48 6.30 5.86
C HIS A 343 18.54 5.46 6.75
N ARG A 344 17.59 4.76 6.12
CA ARG A 344 16.62 3.89 6.80
C ARG A 344 16.92 2.43 6.46
N ASN A 345 18.08 1.94 6.87
CA ASN A 345 18.52 0.58 6.55
C ASN A 345 18.00 -0.42 7.58
N ILE A 346 17.25 -1.41 7.10
CA ILE A 346 16.77 -2.54 7.89
C ILE A 346 16.88 -3.83 7.06
N THR A 347 17.00 -4.96 7.73
CA THR A 347 16.97 -6.26 7.05
C THR A 347 15.55 -6.74 6.79
N ILE A 348 15.39 -7.72 5.88
CA ILE A 348 14.12 -8.45 5.69
C ILE A 348 13.56 -8.94 7.03
N LYS A 349 14.42 -9.55 7.88
CA LYS A 349 14.03 -10.04 9.21
C LYS A 349 13.41 -8.94 10.09
N ALA A 350 13.97 -7.73 10.06
CA ALA A 350 13.51 -6.63 10.90
C ALA A 350 12.14 -6.07 10.48
N ALA A 351 11.71 -6.31 9.23
CA ALA A 351 10.38 -5.92 8.74
C ALA A 351 9.31 -7.01 8.93
N MET A 352 9.71 -8.25 9.25
CA MET A 352 8.81 -9.42 9.26
C MET A 352 7.67 -9.31 10.27
N ASP A 353 7.95 -8.77 11.46
CA ASP A 353 7.03 -8.74 12.59
C ASP A 353 6.66 -7.31 12.98
N THR A 354 5.39 -6.93 12.79
CA THR A 354 4.90 -5.58 13.11
C THR A 354 4.86 -5.30 14.61
N VAL A 355 4.97 -6.32 15.46
CA VAL A 355 5.04 -6.21 16.92
C VAL A 355 6.32 -6.84 17.50
N GLY A 356 7.32 -7.11 16.65
CA GLY A 356 8.52 -7.85 17.03
C GLY A 356 9.61 -7.03 17.72
N GLY A 357 9.46 -5.71 17.83
CA GLY A 357 10.41 -4.85 18.52
C GLY A 357 10.73 -3.55 17.79
N THR A 358 12.01 -3.29 17.50
CA THR A 358 12.44 -2.12 16.73
C THR A 358 12.78 -2.56 15.30
N PRO A 359 12.32 -1.85 14.26
CA PRO A 359 11.65 -0.55 14.32
C PRO A 359 10.12 -0.59 14.43
N LEU A 360 9.48 -1.74 14.20
CA LEU A 360 8.03 -1.81 14.04
C LEU A 360 7.31 -2.08 15.36
N CYS A 361 6.32 -1.23 15.66
CA CYS A 361 5.42 -1.44 16.79
C CYS A 361 4.00 -0.97 16.50
N TYR A 362 3.30 -1.75 15.68
CA TYR A 362 1.92 -1.45 15.31
C TYR A 362 1.10 -2.70 14.97
N VAL A 363 -0.21 -2.52 15.03
CA VAL A 363 -1.23 -3.46 14.56
C VAL A 363 -2.25 -2.70 13.70
N TYR A 364 -3.14 -3.42 13.04
CA TYR A 364 -4.26 -2.83 12.29
C TYR A 364 -5.55 -2.92 13.09
N GLU A 365 -6.36 -1.86 13.05
CA GLU A 365 -7.68 -1.83 13.67
C GLU A 365 -8.55 -2.99 13.17
N PRO A 366 -9.10 -3.83 14.08
CA PRO A 366 -10.09 -4.82 13.71
C PRO A 366 -11.41 -4.08 13.47
N TRP A 367 -11.78 -4.00 12.20
CA TRP A 367 -13.08 -3.55 11.71
C TRP A 367 -14.25 -4.47 12.04
#